data_AF-A0A2X9BST3-F1
#
_entry.id   AF-A0A2X9BST3-F1
#
_cell.length_a   1.000
_cell.length_b   1.000
_cell.length_c   1.000
_cell.angle_alpha   90.00
_cell.angle_beta   90.00
_cell.angle_gamma   90.00
#
_symmetry.space_group_name_H-M   'P 1'
#
loop_
_entity.id
_entity.type
_entity.pdbx_description
1 polymer ?
#
loop_
_entity_poly.entity_id
_entity_poly.type
_entity_poly.pdbx_seq_one_letter_code
_entity_poly.pdbx_strand_id
1 'polypeptide(L)' 'MLANTCTWTYRGDECGYHGPAVADEYDQPTSDITKDKCSKCLSGCKFRNNVGNFGGFLSINKLSQ' A
#
# COMPACT_ATOMS: atom_id res chain seq x y z
N MET A 1 12.39 -8.73 9.55
CA MET A 1 11.76 -7.45 9.17
C MET A 1 11.45 -7.55 7.68
N LEU A 2 10.17 -7.60 7.28
CA LEU A 2 9.83 -7.68 5.85
C LEU A 2 10.08 -6.31 5.23
N ALA A 3 11.03 -6.23 4.30
CA ALA A 3 11.39 -5.01 3.56
C ALA A 3 10.35 -4.61 2.50
N ASN A 4 9.08 -4.94 2.76
CA ASN A 4 7.99 -4.89 1.80
C ASN A 4 6.80 -4.13 2.40
N THR A 5 6.89 -3.68 3.65
CA THR A 5 5.79 -3.10 4.42
C THR A 5 5.99 -1.60 4.58
N CYS A 6 4.97 -0.83 4.21
CA CYS A 6 4.85 0.60 4.37
C CYS A 6 4.60 0.95 5.84
N THR A 7 5.33 1.93 6.36
CA THR A 7 5.16 2.45 7.73
C THR A 7 4.06 3.52 7.81
N TRP A 8 3.68 4.14 6.70
CA TRP A 8 2.69 5.21 6.68
C TRP A 8 1.32 4.78 7.14
N THR A 9 0.68 5.60 7.97
CA THR A 9 -0.72 5.48 8.32
C THR A 9 -1.56 5.51 7.05
N TYR A 10 -2.44 4.51 6.87
CA TYR A 10 -3.26 4.46 5.66
C TYR A 10 -4.21 5.66 5.62
N ARG A 11 -4.27 6.37 4.49
CA ARG A 11 -5.00 7.65 4.34
C ARG A 11 -4.54 8.77 5.29
N GLY A 12 -3.38 8.63 5.93
CA GLY A 12 -2.73 9.72 6.65
C GLY A 12 -1.98 10.64 5.69
N ASP A 13 -1.53 11.79 6.20
CA ASP A 13 -0.83 12.81 5.43
C ASP A 13 0.37 12.25 4.65
N GLU A 14 1.17 11.39 5.31
CA GLU A 14 2.35 10.72 4.72
C GLU A 14 1.97 9.73 3.61
N CYS A 15 0.81 9.07 3.71
CA CYS A 15 0.35 8.14 2.68
C CYS A 15 -0.14 8.88 1.44
N GLY A 16 -0.75 10.06 1.60
CA GLY A 16 -1.26 10.88 0.51
C GLY A 16 -2.46 10.29 -0.26
N TYR A 17 -2.84 9.04 0.00
CA TYR A 17 -3.97 8.39 -0.66
C TYR A 17 -5.31 8.84 -0.06
N HIS A 18 -6.06 9.63 -0.81
CA HIS A 18 -7.40 10.14 -0.45
C HIS A 18 -8.51 9.64 -1.40
N GLY A 19 -8.20 8.65 -2.24
CA GLY A 19 -9.13 8.11 -3.24
C GLY A 19 -10.26 7.24 -2.67
N PRO A 20 -11.10 6.64 -3.54
CA PRO A 20 -12.19 5.76 -3.11
C PRO A 20 -11.68 4.46 -2.47
N ALA A 21 -12.61 3.65 -1.97
CA ALA A 21 -12.32 2.28 -1.54
C ALA A 21 -11.76 1.47 -2.72
N VAL A 22 -10.69 0.70 -2.48
CA VAL A 22 -10.06 -0.10 -3.53
C VAL A 22 -9.92 -1.55 -3.11
N ALA A 23 -9.34 -1.81 -1.93
CA ALA A 23 -9.07 -3.15 -1.47
C ALA A 23 -9.03 -3.25 0.06
N ASP A 24 -9.27 -4.43 0.61
CA ASP A 24 -9.13 -4.69 2.03
C ASP A 24 -7.69 -5.01 2.45
N GLU A 25 -7.50 -5.41 3.71
CA GLU A 25 -6.18 -5.73 4.28
C GLU A 25 -5.49 -6.94 3.62
N TYR A 26 -6.25 -7.77 2.90
CA TYR A 26 -5.78 -8.93 2.16
C TYR A 26 -5.64 -8.66 0.65
N ASP A 27 -5.64 -7.39 0.25
CA ASP A 27 -5.66 -6.96 -1.16
C ASP A 27 -6.88 -7.51 -1.94
N GLN A 28 -8.00 -7.80 -1.26
CA GLN A 28 -9.25 -8.18 -1.94
C GLN A 28 -9.99 -6.92 -2.40
N PRO A 29 -10.42 -6.83 -3.67
CA PRO A 29 -11.15 -5.68 -4.18
C PRO A 29 -12.42 -5.42 -3.37
N THR A 30 -12.59 -4.19 -2.88
CA THR A 30 -13.79 -3.80 -2.16
C THR A 30 -14.20 -2.38 -2.54
N SER A 31 -15.50 -2.19 -2.72
CA SER A 31 -16.13 -0.88 -2.89
C SER A 31 -16.63 -0.29 -1.56
N ASP A 32 -16.58 -1.07 -0.48
CA ASP A 32 -16.99 -0.65 0.86
C ASP A 32 -15.84 0.07 1.57
N ILE A 33 -16.02 1.36 1.85
CA ILE A 33 -15.02 2.23 2.50
C ILE A 33 -14.71 1.78 3.94
N THR A 34 -15.63 1.08 4.60
CA THR A 34 -15.41 0.58 5.97
C THR A 34 -14.49 -0.64 6.00
N LYS A 35 -14.42 -1.36 4.88
CA LYS A 35 -13.56 -2.54 4.69
C LYS A 35 -12.27 -2.20 3.96
N ASP A 36 -12.21 -1.05 3.30
CA ASP A 36 -11.03 -0.56 2.62
C ASP A 36 -9.89 -0.33 3.61
N LYS A 37 -8.91 -1.23 3.55
CA LYS A 37 -7.73 -1.21 4.40
C LYS A 37 -6.51 -1.38 3.51
N CYS A 38 -5.42 -0.74 3.86
CA CYS A 38 -4.16 -0.97 3.16
C CYS A 38 -3.48 -2.21 3.72
N SER A 39 -3.15 -3.15 2.85
CA SER A 39 -2.27 -4.30 3.14
C SER A 39 -0.86 -3.89 3.57
N LYS A 40 -0.52 -2.58 3.47
CA LYS A 40 0.80 -1.98 3.68
C LYS A 40 1.87 -2.51 2.72
N CYS A 41 1.54 -3.40 1.80
CA CYS A 41 2.47 -3.90 0.80
C CYS A 41 2.55 -2.95 -0.40
N LEU A 42 3.60 -3.10 -1.20
CA LEU A 42 3.72 -2.38 -2.49
C LEU A 42 2.52 -2.67 -3.41
N SER A 43 1.97 -3.89 -3.35
CA SER A 43 0.73 -4.28 -4.05
C SER A 43 -0.43 -3.35 -3.71
N GLY A 44 -0.68 -3.11 -2.42
CA GLY A 44 -1.74 -2.22 -1.95
C GLY A 44 -1.60 -0.79 -2.47
N CYS A 45 -0.37 -0.29 -2.63
CA CYS A 45 -0.11 1.01 -3.25
C CYS A 45 -0.27 0.99 -4.77
N LYS A 46 0.07 -0.12 -5.46
CA LYS A 46 -0.19 -0.29 -6.90
C LYS A 46 -1.67 -0.26 -7.21
N PHE A 47 -2.49 -0.99 -6.44
CA PHE A 47 -3.95 -0.97 -6.57
C PHE A 47 -4.53 0.45 -6.47
N ARG A 48 -3.91 1.27 -5.62
CA ARG A 48 -4.32 2.65 -5.33
C ARG A 48 -3.62 3.68 -6.21
N ASN A 49 -2.83 3.24 -7.18
CA ASN A 49 -1.96 4.08 -8.02
C ASN A 49 -1.13 5.09 -7.20
N ASN A 50 -0.70 4.69 -6.01
CA ASN A 50 -0.04 5.53 -5.00
C ASN A 50 1.37 5.04 -4.66
N VAL A 51 2.03 4.37 -5.62
CA VAL A 51 3.35 3.77 -5.43
C VAL A 51 4.41 4.83 -5.11
N GLY A 52 4.28 6.05 -5.64
CA GLY A 52 5.22 7.14 -5.40
C GLY A 52 5.29 7.60 -3.94
N ASN A 53 4.23 7.39 -3.15
CA ASN A 53 4.17 7.74 -1.73
C ASN A 53 4.37 6.51 -0.83
N PHE A 54 4.96 5.43 -1.34
CA PHE A 54 5.20 4.22 -0.53
C PHE A 54 6.29 4.48 0.53
N GLY A 55 5.89 4.45 1.80
CA GLY A 55 6.78 4.67 2.96
C GLY A 55 7.63 3.50 3.40
N GLY A 56 7.75 2.46 2.58
CA GLY A 56 8.64 1.34 2.86
C GLY A 56 9.94 1.49 2.11
N PHE A 57 11.04 1.08 2.74
CA PHE A 57 12.26 0.83 1.98
C PHE A 57 12.03 -0.42 1.12
N LEU A 58 11.97 -0.25 -0.20
CA LEU A 58 12.20 -1.34 -1.11
C LEU A 58 13.64 -1.78 -0.89
N SER A 59 13.88 -2.79 -0.05
CA SER A 59 15.15 -3.48 -0.14
C SER A 59 15.25 -3.97 -1.57
N ILE A 60 16.18 -3.38 -2.31
CA ILE A 60 16.76 -3.95 -3.51
C ILE A 60 17.28 -5.34 -3.13
N ASN A 61 16.40 -6.33 -3.11
CA ASN A 61 16.76 -7.65 -3.57
C ASN A 61 17.11 -7.44 -5.04
N LYS A 62 18.37 -7.08 -5.28
CA LYS A 62 19.07 -7.28 -6.54
C LYS A 62 19.09 -8.80 -6.74
N LEU A 63 17.94 -9.37 -7.07
CA LEU A 63 17.86 -10.70 -7.63
C LEU A 63 18.35 -10.53 -9.06
N SER A 64 19.55 -11.06 -9.25
CA SER A 64 20.31 -11.27 -10.47
C SER A 64 19.50 -11.08 -11.75
N GLN A 65 20.07 -10.26 -12.64
CA GLN A 65 19.91 -10.45 -14.08
C GLN A 65 20.43 -11.84 -14.46
#